data_AF-A0AAW7WZE2-F1
#
_entry.id   AF-A0AAW7WZE2-F1
#
_cell.length_a   1.000
_cell.length_b   1.000
_cell.length_c   1.000
_cell.angle_alpha   90.00
_cell.angle_beta   90.00
_cell.angle_gamma   90.00
#
_symmetry.space_group_name_H-M   'P 1'
#
loop_
_entity.id
_entity.type
_entity.pdbx_description
1 polymer ?
#
loop_
_entity_poly.entity_id
_entity_poly.type
_entity_poly.pdbx_seq_one_letter_code
_entity_poly.pdbx_strand_id
1 'polypeptide(L)'
;MEELNSCEIYYLVALLASEEAPVIELKTQFSFAAVCDESIQRVLTELVSDGTVGIMASSLNGTKELSIDASLCLIENWQVFIYLSYRLFLTEAGLFRWETDDWGVSEKRASYLVFSSR
;
A
#
# COMPACT_ATOMS: atom_id res chain seq x y z
N MET A 1 0.32 -11.43 -19.21
CA MET A 1 0.33 -11.04 -17.79
C MET A 1 -1.11 -10.77 -17.44
N GLU A 2 -1.66 -11.45 -16.44
CA GLU A 2 -3.06 -11.22 -16.02
C GLU A 2 -3.15 -9.87 -15.32
N GLU A 3 -4.20 -9.12 -15.64
CA GLU A 3 -4.51 -7.84 -15.01
C GLU A 3 -4.92 -8.08 -13.55
N LEU A 4 -4.40 -7.26 -12.63
CA LEU A 4 -4.75 -7.37 -11.21
C LEU A 4 -6.15 -6.82 -10.97
N ASN A 5 -6.98 -7.58 -10.27
CA ASN A 5 -8.28 -7.11 -9.81
C ASN A 5 -8.15 -6.24 -8.55
N SER A 6 -9.25 -5.59 -8.15
CA SER A 6 -9.23 -4.69 -6.99
C SER A 6 -8.82 -5.38 -5.68
N CYS A 7 -9.30 -6.60 -5.40
CA CYS A 7 -8.92 -7.34 -4.19
C CYS A 7 -7.42 -7.66 -4.15
N GLU A 8 -6.82 -7.98 -5.31
CA GLU A 8 -5.38 -8.23 -5.42
C GLU A 8 -4.56 -6.96 -5.19
N ILE A 9 -5.03 -5.81 -5.70
CA ILE A 9 -4.39 -4.51 -5.43
C ILE A 9 -4.48 -4.17 -3.93
N TYR A 10 -5.65 -4.38 -3.32
CA TYR A 10 -5.86 -4.22 -1.88
C TYR A 10 -4.90 -5.09 -1.05
N TYR A 11 -4.83 -6.38 -1.37
CA TYR A 11 -3.94 -7.33 -0.70
C TYR A 11 -2.47 -6.91 -0.82
N LEU A 12 -2.03 -6.52 -2.02
CA LEU A 12 -0.64 -6.09 -2.26
C LEU A 12 -0.29 -4.80 -1.50
N VAL A 13 -1.20 -3.82 -1.45
CA VAL A 13 -0.98 -2.59 -0.68
C VAL A 13 -0.84 -2.91 0.81
N ALA A 14 -1.72 -3.77 1.34
CA ALA A 14 -1.67 -4.19 2.74
C ALA A 14 -0.43 -5.03 3.07
N LEU A 15 0.00 -5.90 2.15
CA LEU A 15 1.23 -6.68 2.27
C LEU A 15 2.44 -5.74 2.37
N LEU A 16 2.57 -4.79 1.45
CA LEU A 16 3.66 -3.81 1.45
C LEU A 16 3.64 -2.94 2.70
N ALA A 17 2.45 -2.58 3.19
CA ALA A 17 2.30 -1.88 4.45
C ALA A 17 2.75 -2.76 5.64
N SER A 18 2.52 -4.07 5.62
CA SER A 18 2.99 -4.98 6.68
C SER A 18 4.51 -5.09 6.74
N GLU A 19 5.19 -4.85 5.62
CA GLU A 19 6.65 -4.85 5.49
C GLU A 19 7.29 -3.47 5.69
N GLU A 20 6.48 -2.46 6.03
CA GLU A 20 6.87 -1.06 6.12
C GLU A 20 7.60 -0.54 4.87
N ALA A 21 7.13 -1.00 3.70
CA ALA A 21 7.78 -0.79 2.42
C ALA A 21 7.72 0.69 1.99
N PRO A 22 8.76 1.17 1.28
CA PRO A 22 8.73 2.48 0.63
C PRO A 22 7.60 2.57 -0.41
N VAL A 23 6.96 3.73 -0.51
CA VAL A 23 5.88 3.97 -1.49
C VAL A 23 6.36 3.76 -2.94
N ILE A 24 7.62 4.04 -3.23
CA ILE A 24 8.22 3.80 -4.57
C ILE A 24 8.23 2.32 -4.96
N GLU A 25 8.31 1.42 -3.98
CA GLU A 25 8.27 -0.02 -4.23
C GLU A 25 6.89 -0.45 -4.70
N LEU A 26 5.85 0.13 -4.09
CA LEU A 26 4.46 -0.05 -4.49
C LEU A 26 4.24 0.38 -5.94
N LYS A 27 4.72 1.57 -6.31
CA LYS A 27 4.66 2.05 -7.71
C LYS A 27 5.41 1.11 -8.66
N THR A 28 6.57 0.61 -8.27
CA THR A 28 7.38 -0.30 -9.08
C THR A 28 6.65 -1.61 -9.35
N GLN A 29 6.12 -2.26 -8.31
CA GLN A 29 5.42 -3.53 -8.42
C GLN A 29 4.15 -3.43 -9.27
N PHE A 30 3.34 -2.40 -9.04
CA PHE A 30 2.13 -2.19 -9.83
C PHE A 30 2.41 -1.79 -11.27
N SER A 31 3.54 -1.12 -11.55
CA SER A 31 3.95 -0.82 -12.92
C SER A 31 4.34 -2.09 -13.69
N PHE A 32 4.97 -3.07 -13.03
CA PHE A 32 5.23 -4.37 -13.65
C PHE A 32 3.93 -5.10 -14.00
N ALA A 33 2.91 -5.00 -13.15
CA ALA A 33 1.59 -5.58 -13.36
C ALA A 33 0.67 -4.76 -14.28
N ALA A 34 1.19 -3.69 -14.92
CA ALA A 34 0.43 -2.78 -15.79
C ALA A 34 -0.79 -2.12 -15.11
N VAL A 35 -0.77 -1.93 -13.80
CA VAL A 35 -1.82 -1.24 -13.05
C VAL A 35 -1.61 0.27 -13.15
N CYS A 36 -2.68 0.99 -13.51
CA CYS A 36 -2.66 2.46 -13.62
C CYS A 36 -2.57 3.15 -12.25
N ASP A 37 -1.92 4.31 -12.23
CA ASP A 37 -1.69 5.09 -11.01
C ASP A 37 -3.00 5.51 -10.33
N GLU A 38 -4.05 5.79 -11.09
CA GLU A 38 -5.36 6.14 -10.53
C GLU A 38 -5.98 5.00 -9.72
N SER A 39 -5.75 3.75 -10.13
CA SER A 39 -6.25 2.58 -9.40
C SER A 39 -5.51 2.40 -8.08
N ILE A 40 -4.19 2.62 -8.10
CA ILE A 40 -3.35 2.58 -6.90
C ILE A 40 -3.76 3.66 -5.91
N GLN A 41 -3.86 4.91 -6.39
CA GLN A 41 -4.28 6.06 -5.58
C GLN A 41 -5.63 5.82 -4.94
N ARG A 42 -6.61 5.33 -5.71
CA ARG A 42 -7.95 5.03 -5.19
C ARG A 42 -7.92 4.02 -4.04
N VAL A 43 -7.25 2.88 -4.22
CA VAL A 43 -7.15 1.84 -3.18
C VAL A 43 -6.42 2.37 -1.95
N LEU A 44 -5.32 3.12 -2.15
CA LEU A 44 -4.57 3.69 -1.05
C LEU A 44 -5.38 4.75 -0.28
N THR A 45 -6.14 5.59 -0.98
CA THR A 45 -7.10 6.53 -0.37
C THR A 45 -8.14 5.80 0.46
N GLU A 46 -8.72 4.70 -0.06
CA GLU A 46 -9.72 3.89 0.65
C GLU A 46 -9.11 3.30 1.95
N LEU A 47 -7.91 2.68 1.86
CA LEU A 47 -7.21 2.07 2.99
C LEU A 47 -6.66 3.04 4.03
N VAL A 48 -6.31 4.27 3.62
CA VAL A 48 -5.91 5.33 4.56
C VAL A 48 -7.13 5.93 5.24
N SER A 49 -8.23 6.11 4.50
CA SER A 49 -9.47 6.69 5.04
C SER A 49 -10.15 5.76 6.05
N ASP A 50 -10.12 4.45 5.82
CA ASP A 50 -10.66 3.46 6.76
C ASP A 50 -9.70 3.16 7.93
N GLY A 51 -8.50 3.73 7.90
CA GLY A 51 -7.48 3.58 8.93
C GLY A 51 -6.74 2.25 8.89
N THR A 52 -6.89 1.42 7.85
CA THR A 52 -6.13 0.16 7.69
C THR A 52 -4.64 0.45 7.48
N VAL A 53 -4.31 1.42 6.63
CA VAL A 53 -2.94 1.78 6.26
C VAL A 53 -2.61 3.18 6.74
N GLY A 54 -1.42 3.34 7.34
CA GLY A 54 -0.84 4.64 7.66
C GLY A 54 0.32 4.99 6.75
N ILE A 55 0.68 6.28 6.73
CA ILE A 55 1.87 6.78 6.02
C ILE A 55 2.80 7.40 7.04
N MET A 56 4.08 7.06 6.97
CA MET A 56 5.12 7.66 7.80
C MET A 56 6.25 8.26 6.96
N ALA A 57 6.79 9.37 7.44
CA ALA A 57 8.03 9.94 6.93
C ALA A 57 9.22 9.36 7.69
N SER A 58 10.24 8.89 6.98
CA SER A 58 11.53 8.57 7.59
C SER A 58 12.41 9.81 7.65
N SER A 59 12.91 10.16 8.83
CA SER A 59 13.88 11.24 9.03
C SER A 59 15.11 10.74 9.79
N LEU A 60 16.19 11.53 9.79
CA LEU A 60 17.39 11.24 10.58
C LEU A 60 17.11 11.09 12.08
N ASN A 61 16.04 11.72 12.58
CA ASN A 61 15.67 11.72 13.99
C ASN A 61 14.59 10.68 14.34
N GLY A 62 14.26 9.79 13.41
CA GLY A 62 13.24 8.75 13.58
C GLY A 62 12.13 8.83 12.54
N THR A 63 11.12 7.99 12.74
CA THR A 63 9.90 7.94 11.92
C THR A 63 8.83 8.85 12.50
N LYS A 64 8.08 9.51 11.62
CA LYS A 64 6.93 10.32 12.00
C LYS A 64 5.72 9.90 11.19
N GLU A 65 4.71 9.39 11.88
CA GLU A 65 3.40 9.11 11.31
C GLU A 65 2.71 10.41 10.89
N LEU A 66 2.05 10.37 9.75
CA LEU A 66 1.24 11.46 9.23
C LEU A 66 -0.21 11.30 9.70
N SER A 67 -0.91 12.41 9.86
CA SER A 67 -2.36 12.35 10.03
C SER A 67 -3.03 11.81 8.76
N ILE A 68 -4.27 11.32 8.90
CA ILE A 68 -5.08 10.88 7.75
C ILE A 68 -5.20 12.00 6.71
N ASP A 69 -5.56 13.22 7.11
CA ASP A 69 -5.70 14.35 6.18
C ASP A 69 -4.40 14.67 5.42
N ALA A 70 -3.25 14.63 6.11
CA ALA A 70 -1.95 14.86 5.48
C ALA A 70 -1.58 13.72 4.52
N SER A 71 -1.92 12.49 4.88
CA SER A 71 -1.74 11.30 4.06
C SER A 71 -2.57 11.38 2.78
N LEU A 72 -3.86 11.74 2.89
CA LEU A 72 -4.77 11.90 1.76
C LEU A 72 -4.29 13.01 0.80
N CYS A 73 -3.87 14.16 1.34
CA CYS A 73 -3.30 15.24 0.54
C CYS A 73 -2.02 14.81 -0.22
N LEU A 74 -1.19 13.94 0.36
CA LEU A 74 -0.03 13.37 -0.33
C LEU A 74 -0.44 12.43 -1.46
N ILE A 75 -1.44 11.57 -1.24
CA ILE A 75 -1.91 10.61 -2.26
C ILE A 75 -2.44 11.36 -3.49
N GLU A 76 -3.20 12.45 -3.29
CA GLU A 76 -3.65 13.34 -4.37
C GLU A 76 -2.47 13.96 -5.14
N ASN A 77 -1.35 14.21 -4.47
CA ASN A 77 -0.10 14.68 -5.06
C ASN A 77 0.83 13.51 -5.41
N TRP A 78 0.29 12.50 -6.10
CA TRP A 78 0.92 11.20 -6.35
C TRP A 78 2.39 11.27 -6.80
N GLN A 79 2.69 12.11 -7.80
CA GLN A 79 4.05 12.25 -8.33
C GLN A 79 5.05 12.69 -7.25
N VAL A 80 4.67 13.62 -6.37
CA VAL A 80 5.54 14.04 -5.27
C VAL A 80 5.66 12.93 -4.24
N PHE A 81 4.55 12.26 -3.94
CA PHE A 81 4.47 11.22 -2.94
C PHE A 81 5.36 10.00 -3.25
N ILE A 82 5.37 9.51 -4.50
CA ILE A 82 6.17 8.33 -4.88
C ILE A 82 7.68 8.56 -4.90
N TYR A 83 8.15 9.80 -5.04
CA TYR A 83 9.58 10.12 -5.11
C TYR A 83 10.17 10.57 -3.76
N LEU A 84 9.33 10.75 -2.75
CA LEU A 84 9.76 11.09 -1.40
C LEU A 84 9.92 9.83 -0.53
N SER A 85 10.72 9.96 0.53
CA SER A 85 11.04 8.87 1.46
C SER A 85 9.89 8.56 2.44
N TYR A 86 8.70 8.35 1.91
CA TYR A 86 7.54 7.88 2.66
C TYR A 86 7.46 6.36 2.63
N ARG A 87 6.95 5.80 3.72
CA ARG A 87 6.67 4.38 3.89
C ARG A 87 5.22 4.19 4.27
N LEU A 88 4.68 3.07 3.83
CA LEU A 88 3.38 2.60 4.30
C LEU A 88 3.58 1.78 5.57
N PHE A 89 2.55 1.71 6.42
CA PHE A 89 2.54 0.77 7.54
C PHE A 89 1.11 0.30 7.82
N LEU A 90 0.96 -0.89 8.39
CA LEU A 90 -0.33 -1.30 8.95
C LEU A 90 -0.55 -0.62 10.29
N THR A 91 -1.69 0.04 10.46
CA THR A 91 -2.10 0.53 11.78
C THR A 91 -2.52 -0.64 12.68
N GLU A 92 -2.85 -0.39 13.94
CA GLU A 92 -3.45 -1.43 14.80
C GLU A 92 -4.73 -2.03 14.18
N ALA A 93 -5.58 -1.20 13.59
CA ALA A 93 -6.79 -1.66 12.89
C ALA A 93 -6.45 -2.46 11.63
N GLY A 94 -5.41 -2.01 10.91
CA GLY A 94 -4.92 -2.71 9.73
C GLY A 94 -4.31 -4.07 10.04
N LEU A 95 -3.57 -4.19 11.14
CA LEU A 95 -2.99 -5.44 11.59
C LEU A 95 -4.10 -6.43 12.00
N PHE A 96 -5.09 -5.97 12.76
CA PHE A 96 -6.23 -6.81 13.12
C PHE A 96 -6.96 -7.33 11.88
N ARG A 97 -7.21 -6.45 10.90
CA ARG A 97 -7.83 -6.84 9.63
C ARG A 97 -6.94 -7.80 8.84
N TRP A 98 -5.63 -7.55 8.81
CA TRP A 98 -4.66 -8.42 8.13
C TRP A 98 -4.71 -9.86 8.64
N GLU A 99 -4.88 -10.04 9.96
CA GLU A 99 -4.93 -11.36 10.59
C GLU A 99 -6.30 -12.05 10.49
N THR A 100 -7.39 -11.30 10.27
CA THR A 100 -8.76 -11.82 10.43
C THR A 100 -9.59 -11.82 9.15
N ASP A 101 -9.25 -10.99 8.16
CA ASP A 101 -10.02 -10.81 6.93
C ASP A 101 -9.61 -11.83 5.86
N ASP A 102 -10.60 -12.35 5.11
CA ASP A 102 -10.35 -13.10 3.88
C ASP A 102 -10.26 -12.06 2.77
N TRP A 103 -9.04 -11.57 2.49
CA TRP A 103 -8.73 -10.51 1.52
C TRP A 103 -9.21 -10.78 0.08
N GLY A 104 -9.97 -11.86 -0.15
CA GLY A 104 -10.56 -12.24 -1.43
C GLY A 104 -9.52 -12.83 -2.38
N VAL A 105 -8.35 -13.22 -1.86
CA VAL A 105 -7.22 -13.75 -2.62
C VAL A 105 -6.89 -15.14 -2.12
N SER A 106 -7.04 -16.15 -2.97
CA SER A 106 -6.67 -17.53 -2.63
C SER A 106 -5.19 -17.64 -2.25
N GLU A 107 -4.82 -18.55 -1.34
CA GLU A 107 -3.42 -18.79 -0.93
C GLU A 107 -2.46 -19.02 -2.11
N LYS A 108 -2.91 -19.75 -3.14
CA LYS A 108 -2.14 -20.01 -4.36
C LYS A 108 -1.84 -18.71 -5.11
N ARG A 109 -2.83 -17.81 -5.19
CA ARG A 109 -2.68 -16.52 -5.86
C ARG A 109 -1.84 -15.56 -5.02
N ALA A 110 -2.07 -15.50 -3.71
CA ALA A 110 -1.25 -14.73 -2.76
C ALA A 110 0.23 -15.12 -2.89
N SER A 111 0.55 -16.42 -2.90
CA SER A 111 1.92 -16.91 -3.11
C SER A 111 2.52 -16.37 -4.42
N TYR A 112 1.77 -16.40 -5.52
CA TYR A 112 2.27 -15.87 -6.80
C TYR A 112 2.54 -14.36 -6.77
N LEU A 113 1.69 -13.60 -6.07
CA LEU A 113 1.85 -12.16 -5.89
C LEU A 113 3.10 -11.84 -5.05
N VAL A 114 3.33 -12.56 -3.95
CA VAL A 114 4.50 -12.41 -3.05
C VAL A 114 5.82 -12.81 -3.72
N PHE A 115 5.81 -13.79 -4.64
CA PHE A 115 7.01 -14.18 -5.38
C PHE A 115 7.33 -13.24 -6.54
N SER A 116 6.34 -12.54 -7.07
CA SER A 116 6.53 -11.55 -8.15
C SER A 116 7.09 -10.22 -7.63
N SER A 117 7.09 -10.03 -6.30
CA SER A 117 7.57 -8.85 -5.58
C SER A 117 8.98 -9.00 -4.99
N ARG A 118 9.68 -10.12 -5.23
CA ARG A 118 11.06 -10.37 -4.76
C ARG A 118 12.11 -10.30 -5.87
#